data_AF-A0A3D2JPY2-F1
#
_entry.id   AF-A0A3D2JPY2-F1
#
_cell.length_a   1.000
_cell.length_b   1.000
_cell.length_c   1.000
_cell.angle_alpha   90.00
_cell.angle_beta   90.00
_cell.angle_gamma   90.00
#
_symmetry.space_group_name_H-M   'P 1'
#
loop_
_entity.id
_entity.type
_entity.pdbx_description
1 polymer ?
#
loop_
_entity_poly.entity_id
_entity_poly.type
_entity_poly.pdbx_seq_one_letter_code
_entity_poly.pdbx_strand_id
1 'polypeptide(L)'
;MTRTLTELSSDQREMIITTVHKEAEAAGWSQLSNSRKSALYSAWESQYNLSHATLKDGIMKGFDAAQGIPKKAEAEIQDEVTRILRLAGINVIEQAQMWTGKERADLLIGYSAKFPTHVIEIERADSWSEGLRQALWYQAAIFKAERRHVLPVLILFGNTSSDRFEQILATCDHNHMTLCTHRLDLDGTLEAEYSLGALLNGAAFG
;
A
#
# COMPACT_ATOMS: atom_id res chain seq x y z
N MET A 1 -2.32 -12.31 -31.18
CA MET A 1 -1.29 -12.69 -30.19
C MET A 1 -0.53 -11.44 -29.83
N THR A 2 -0.49 -11.09 -28.54
CA THR A 2 0.28 -9.95 -28.01
C THR A 2 1.73 -10.35 -27.78
N ARG A 3 2.67 -9.47 -28.12
CA ARG A 3 4.11 -9.72 -28.01
C ARG A 3 4.63 -9.47 -26.59
N THR A 4 5.76 -10.08 -26.27
CA THR A 4 6.53 -9.84 -25.03
C THR A 4 7.79 -9.02 -25.32
N LEU A 5 8.40 -8.39 -24.30
CA LEU A 5 9.62 -7.58 -24.49
C LEU A 5 10.78 -8.38 -25.11
N THR A 6 10.85 -9.68 -24.84
CA THR A 6 11.87 -10.60 -25.38
C THR A 6 11.75 -10.85 -26.88
N GLU A 7 10.60 -10.54 -27.47
CA GLU A 7 10.33 -10.69 -28.91
C GLU A 7 10.57 -9.40 -29.70
N LEU A 8 10.95 -8.31 -29.03
CA LEU A 8 11.34 -7.04 -29.64
C LEU A 8 12.85 -6.98 -29.85
N SER A 9 13.30 -6.31 -30.91
CA SER A 9 14.71 -5.93 -31.03
C SER A 9 15.09 -4.93 -29.93
N SER A 10 16.38 -4.80 -29.62
CA SER A 10 16.87 -3.84 -28.63
C SER A 10 16.42 -2.41 -28.92
N ASP A 11 16.53 -1.99 -30.19
CA ASP A 11 16.15 -0.63 -30.62
C ASP A 11 14.64 -0.39 -30.48
N GLN A 12 13.82 -1.38 -30.85
CA GLN A 12 12.36 -1.31 -30.68
C GLN A 12 11.99 -1.23 -29.21
N ARG A 13 12.66 -2.01 -28.37
CA ARG A 13 12.43 -2.04 -26.93
C ARG A 13 12.74 -0.68 -26.29
N GLU A 14 13.90 -0.11 -26.58
CA GLU A 14 14.34 1.17 -26.02
C GLU A 14 13.44 2.33 -26.45
N MET A 15 13.06 2.36 -27.74
CA MET A 15 12.12 3.35 -28.27
C MET A 15 10.75 3.28 -27.57
N ILE A 16 10.19 2.08 -27.40
CA ILE A 16 8.88 1.89 -26.77
C ILE A 16 8.94 2.29 -25.29
N ILE A 17 9.96 1.85 -24.56
CA ILE A 17 10.14 2.21 -23.14
C ILE A 17 10.19 3.73 -22.98
N THR A 18 11.05 4.39 -23.75
CA THR A 18 11.24 5.84 -23.67
C THR A 18 9.95 6.60 -24.00
N THR A 19 9.21 6.15 -25.02
CA THR A 19 7.97 6.81 -25.45
C THR A 19 6.88 6.65 -24.41
N VAL A 20 6.66 5.44 -23.90
CA VAL A 20 5.67 5.16 -22.84
C VAL A 20 5.99 5.97 -21.58
N HIS A 21 7.26 6.07 -21.18
CA HIS A 21 7.68 6.85 -20.02
C HIS A 21 7.42 8.35 -20.21
N LYS A 22 7.75 8.92 -21.37
CA LYS A 22 7.47 10.33 -21.68
C LYS A 22 5.97 10.62 -21.70
N GLU A 23 5.16 9.73 -22.25
CA GLU A 23 3.71 9.89 -22.27
C GLU A 23 3.10 9.78 -20.86
N ALA A 24 3.60 8.85 -20.05
CA ALA A 24 3.20 8.74 -18.65
C ALA A 24 3.56 10.01 -17.84
N GLU A 25 4.77 10.55 -18.04
CA GLU A 25 5.22 11.79 -17.40
C GLU A 25 4.36 13.00 -17.85
N ALA A 26 4.16 13.16 -19.16
CA ALA A 26 3.33 14.24 -19.71
C ALA A 26 1.88 14.18 -19.24
N ALA A 27 1.37 12.97 -18.95
CA ALA A 27 0.03 12.76 -18.44
C ALA A 27 -0.09 12.92 -16.91
N GLY A 28 1.02 13.19 -16.19
CA GLY A 28 1.02 13.27 -14.74
C GLY A 28 0.66 11.93 -14.09
N TRP A 29 1.31 10.83 -14.54
CA TRP A 29 0.98 9.44 -14.19
C TRP A 29 0.61 9.20 -12.72
N SER A 30 1.36 9.76 -11.77
CA SER A 30 1.14 9.59 -10.33
C SER A 30 -0.21 10.14 -9.86
N GLN A 31 -0.72 11.18 -10.52
CA GLN A 31 -1.97 11.88 -10.19
C GLN A 31 -3.18 11.34 -10.98
N LEU A 32 -2.97 10.41 -11.92
CA LEU A 32 -4.07 9.84 -12.70
C LEU A 32 -4.90 8.86 -11.88
N SER A 33 -6.23 8.97 -12.04
CA SER A 33 -7.19 7.95 -11.56
C SER A 33 -6.98 6.60 -12.25
N ASN A 34 -7.43 5.52 -11.60
CA ASN A 34 -7.29 4.16 -12.14
C ASN A 34 -7.96 3.98 -13.51
N SER A 35 -9.09 4.66 -13.77
CA SER A 35 -9.77 4.60 -15.07
C SER A 35 -8.94 5.26 -16.17
N ARG A 36 -8.26 6.38 -15.87
CA ARG A 36 -7.36 7.06 -16.80
C ARG A 36 -6.07 6.26 -17.04
N LYS A 37 -5.49 5.67 -15.99
CA LYS A 37 -4.35 4.74 -16.12
C LYS A 37 -4.73 3.52 -16.97
N SER A 38 -5.91 2.93 -16.75
CA SER A 38 -6.39 1.80 -17.56
C SER A 38 -6.56 2.17 -19.03
N ALA A 39 -7.08 3.37 -19.33
CA ALA A 39 -7.23 3.83 -20.72
C ALA A 39 -5.88 4.00 -21.43
N LEU A 40 -4.86 4.54 -20.73
CA LEU A 40 -3.50 4.64 -21.27
C LEU A 40 -2.88 3.26 -21.52
N TYR A 41 -3.04 2.32 -20.58
CA TYR A 41 -2.59 0.95 -20.78
C TYR A 41 -3.25 0.32 -22.03
N SER A 42 -4.57 0.43 -22.18
CA SER A 42 -5.26 -0.10 -23.35
C SER A 42 -4.80 0.55 -24.67
N ALA A 43 -4.51 1.85 -24.65
CA ALA A 43 -3.96 2.54 -25.82
C ALA A 43 -2.57 2.01 -26.19
N TRP A 44 -1.67 1.87 -25.22
CA TRP A 44 -0.32 1.33 -25.43
C TRP A 44 -0.33 -0.14 -25.85
N GLU A 45 -1.21 -0.96 -25.27
CA GLU A 45 -1.40 -2.36 -25.66
C GLU A 45 -1.75 -2.45 -27.14
N SER A 46 -2.70 -1.64 -27.60
CA SER A 46 -3.11 -1.59 -29.01
C SER A 46 -2.01 -1.03 -29.92
N GLN A 47 -1.33 0.04 -29.49
CA GLN A 47 -0.33 0.73 -30.31
C GLN A 47 0.92 -0.11 -30.54
N TYR A 48 1.40 -0.80 -29.50
CA TYR A 48 2.65 -1.58 -29.55
C TYR A 48 2.42 -3.08 -29.72
N ASN A 49 1.16 -3.52 -29.73
CA ASN A 49 0.77 -4.93 -29.73
C ASN A 49 1.47 -5.72 -28.60
N LEU A 50 1.50 -5.14 -27.40
CA LEU A 50 2.08 -5.73 -26.19
C LEU A 50 0.98 -6.17 -25.23
N SER A 51 1.27 -7.16 -24.39
CA SER A 51 0.33 -7.56 -23.34
C SER A 51 0.33 -6.55 -22.18
N HIS A 52 -0.78 -6.48 -21.45
CA HIS A 52 -0.90 -5.67 -20.24
C HIS A 52 0.25 -5.90 -19.25
N ALA A 53 0.58 -7.17 -18.97
CA ALA A 53 1.67 -7.54 -18.07
C ALA A 53 3.04 -7.04 -18.58
N THR A 54 3.25 -7.07 -19.90
CA THR A 54 4.48 -6.58 -20.52
C THR A 54 4.65 -5.07 -20.32
N LEU A 55 3.56 -4.31 -20.48
CA LEU A 55 3.58 -2.87 -20.23
C LEU A 55 3.71 -2.55 -18.74
N LYS A 56 2.92 -3.18 -17.88
CA LYS A 56 2.91 -2.93 -16.43
C LYS A 56 4.22 -3.32 -15.76
N ASP A 57 4.61 -4.59 -15.86
CA ASP A 57 5.75 -5.13 -15.11
C ASP A 57 7.08 -4.99 -15.85
N GLY A 58 7.04 -4.93 -17.18
CA GLY A 58 8.23 -4.85 -18.03
C GLY A 58 8.68 -3.43 -18.37
N ILE A 59 7.74 -2.49 -18.50
CA ILE A 59 8.04 -1.11 -18.92
C ILE A 59 7.77 -0.12 -17.78
N MET A 60 6.54 -0.07 -17.26
CA MET A 60 6.12 0.93 -16.27
C MET A 60 6.75 0.74 -14.90
N LYS A 61 7.12 -0.49 -14.53
CA LYS A 61 7.86 -0.76 -13.30
C LYS A 61 9.16 0.04 -13.17
N GLY A 62 9.87 0.27 -14.28
CA GLY A 62 11.09 1.09 -14.30
C GLY A 62 10.79 2.59 -14.20
N PHE A 63 9.68 3.02 -14.77
CA PHE A 63 9.17 4.39 -14.67
C PHE A 63 8.73 4.73 -13.24
N ASP A 64 7.93 3.86 -12.64
CA ASP A 64 7.47 3.99 -11.26
C ASP A 64 8.69 4.11 -10.32
N ALA A 65 9.72 3.27 -10.52
CA ALA A 65 10.96 3.35 -9.74
C ALA A 65 11.74 4.67 -9.93
N ALA A 66 11.80 5.21 -11.16
CA ALA A 66 12.50 6.46 -11.49
C ALA A 66 11.74 7.72 -11.02
N GLN A 67 10.40 7.64 -10.94
CA GLN A 67 9.52 8.69 -10.40
C GLN A 67 9.45 8.68 -8.86
N GLY A 68 10.28 7.87 -8.19
CA GLY A 68 10.28 7.77 -6.74
C GLY A 68 9.05 7.05 -6.19
N ILE A 69 8.52 6.04 -6.90
CA ILE A 69 7.53 5.08 -6.41
C ILE A 69 8.27 3.75 -6.14
N PRO A 70 8.92 3.57 -4.98
CA PRO A 70 9.73 2.40 -4.74
C PRO A 70 8.84 1.28 -4.20
N LYS A 71 8.89 0.10 -4.83
CA LYS A 71 8.50 -1.18 -4.17
C LYS A 71 9.33 -1.46 -2.91
N LYS A 72 10.45 -0.75 -2.73
CA LYS A 72 11.27 -0.76 -1.49
C LYS A 72 10.71 0.12 -0.37
N ALA A 73 9.72 0.98 -0.66
CA ALA A 73 9.18 1.89 0.35
C ALA A 73 8.38 1.14 1.40
N GLU A 74 7.55 0.15 1.02
CA GLU A 74 6.70 -0.56 1.99
C GLU A 74 7.53 -1.27 3.07
N ALA A 75 8.60 -1.97 2.68
CA ALA A 75 9.52 -2.59 3.63
C ALA A 75 10.23 -1.54 4.51
N GLU A 76 10.67 -0.41 3.95
CA GLU A 76 11.29 0.67 4.72
C GLU A 76 10.31 1.33 5.71
N ILE A 77 9.07 1.56 5.27
CA ILE A 77 7.98 2.09 6.10
C ILE A 77 7.62 1.07 7.18
N GLN A 78 7.55 -0.22 6.86
CA GLN A 78 7.32 -1.28 7.86
C GLN A 78 8.45 -1.31 8.89
N ASP A 79 9.72 -1.24 8.48
CA ASP A 79 10.88 -1.17 9.39
C ASP A 79 10.79 0.05 10.31
N GLU A 80 10.42 1.21 9.76
CA GLU A 80 10.30 2.45 10.53
C GLU A 80 9.14 2.40 11.53
N VAL A 81 7.96 1.96 11.09
CA VAL A 81 6.77 1.76 11.95
C VAL A 81 7.10 0.77 13.07
N THR A 82 7.74 -0.36 12.74
CA THR A 82 8.18 -1.36 13.71
C THR A 82 9.12 -0.76 14.74
N ARG A 83 10.10 0.04 14.31
CA ARG A 83 11.02 0.74 15.20
C ARG A 83 10.29 1.71 16.12
N ILE A 84 9.35 2.50 15.61
CA ILE A 84 8.55 3.45 16.40
C ILE A 84 7.75 2.71 17.48
N LEU A 85 7.03 1.64 17.11
CA LEU A 85 6.24 0.83 18.05
C LEU A 85 7.11 0.20 19.14
N ARG A 86 8.28 -0.36 18.77
CA ARG A 86 9.24 -0.92 19.73
C ARG A 86 9.79 0.13 20.69
N LEU A 87 10.10 1.34 20.20
CA LEU A 87 10.55 2.45 21.04
C LEU A 87 9.46 2.93 22.01
N ALA A 88 8.18 2.78 21.64
CA ALA A 88 7.05 2.99 22.53
C ALA A 88 6.82 1.84 23.53
N GLY A 89 7.67 0.82 23.55
CA GLY A 89 7.55 -0.33 24.46
C GLY A 89 6.50 -1.37 24.07
N ILE A 90 5.97 -1.28 22.85
CA ILE A 90 4.95 -2.21 22.33
C ILE A 90 5.65 -3.48 21.82
N ASN A 91 5.13 -4.66 22.17
CA ASN A 91 5.62 -5.92 21.61
C ASN A 91 5.12 -6.06 20.17
N VAL A 92 6.05 -6.29 19.24
CA VAL A 92 5.79 -6.41 17.81
C VAL A 92 6.27 -7.76 17.28
N ILE A 93 5.38 -8.48 16.60
CA ILE A 93 5.67 -9.68 15.81
C ILE A 93 5.53 -9.31 14.34
N GLU A 94 6.63 -9.37 13.60
CA GLU A 94 6.65 -9.07 12.17
C GLU A 94 6.27 -10.30 11.34
N GLN A 95 5.62 -10.08 10.19
CA GLN A 95 5.34 -11.10 9.18
C GLN A 95 4.66 -12.35 9.78
N ALA A 96 3.68 -12.09 10.64
CA ALA A 96 2.99 -13.08 11.44
C ALA A 96 2.19 -14.02 10.52
N GLN A 97 2.55 -15.30 10.54
CA GLN A 97 1.88 -16.32 9.73
C GLN A 97 0.45 -16.54 10.21
N MET A 98 -0.49 -16.53 9.26
CA MET A 98 -1.87 -16.95 9.52
C MET A 98 -1.98 -18.48 9.51
N TRP A 99 -3.10 -19.01 10.02
CA TRP A 99 -3.29 -20.47 10.20
C TRP A 99 -3.21 -21.31 8.92
N THR A 100 -3.41 -20.69 7.75
CA THR A 100 -3.23 -21.27 6.41
C THR A 100 -1.76 -21.39 5.99
N GLY A 101 -0.85 -20.67 6.66
CA GLY A 101 0.59 -20.64 6.39
C GLY A 101 1.03 -19.91 5.12
N LYS A 102 0.07 -19.48 4.28
CA LYS A 102 0.35 -18.78 3.01
C LYS A 102 0.36 -17.27 3.20
N GLU A 103 -0.61 -16.75 3.92
CA GLU A 103 -0.76 -15.33 4.19
C GLU A 103 -0.03 -14.93 5.46
N ARG A 104 0.51 -13.70 5.46
CA ARG A 104 1.22 -13.09 6.57
C ARG A 104 0.66 -11.70 6.77
N ALA A 105 0.30 -11.36 7.99
CA ALA A 105 0.03 -9.97 8.34
C ALA A 105 1.36 -9.24 8.52
N ASP A 106 1.41 -7.96 8.16
CA ASP A 106 2.64 -7.18 8.29
C ASP A 106 3.11 -7.16 9.73
N LEU A 107 2.23 -6.79 10.67
CA LEU A 107 2.54 -6.76 12.10
C LEU A 107 1.38 -7.32 12.95
N LEU A 108 1.75 -8.02 14.02
CA LEU A 108 0.90 -8.25 15.19
C LEU A 108 1.50 -7.53 16.39
N ILE A 109 0.67 -6.79 17.12
CA ILE A 109 1.11 -6.07 18.31
C ILE A 109 0.26 -6.37 19.54
N GLY A 110 0.84 -6.23 20.73
CA GLY A 110 0.09 -6.30 21.98
C GLY A 110 0.94 -6.24 23.24
N TYR A 111 0.38 -6.68 24.36
CA TYR A 111 1.06 -6.66 25.65
C TYR A 111 2.23 -7.65 25.71
N SER A 112 2.14 -8.76 24.99
CA SER A 112 3.20 -9.76 24.87
C SER A 112 3.03 -10.58 23.60
N ALA A 113 4.07 -11.33 23.22
CA ALA A 113 3.98 -12.26 22.09
C ALA A 113 2.87 -13.32 22.24
N LYS A 114 2.41 -13.60 23.46
CA LYS A 114 1.33 -14.56 23.74
C LYS A 114 -0.06 -13.91 23.82
N PHE A 115 -0.13 -12.59 23.81
CA PHE A 115 -1.35 -11.82 23.92
C PHE A 115 -1.35 -10.66 22.91
N PRO A 116 -1.50 -10.97 21.61
CA PRO A 116 -1.70 -9.95 20.59
C PRO A 116 -3.06 -9.29 20.81
N THR A 117 -3.13 -8.02 20.48
CA THR A 117 -4.33 -7.18 20.64
C THR A 117 -4.72 -6.50 19.34
N HIS A 118 -3.75 -6.22 18.45
CA HIS A 118 -4.01 -5.63 17.15
C HIS A 118 -3.30 -6.41 16.06
N VAL A 119 -3.93 -6.42 14.89
CA VAL A 119 -3.33 -6.85 13.63
C VAL A 119 -3.25 -5.65 12.71
N ILE A 120 -2.07 -5.41 12.15
CA ILE A 120 -1.77 -4.22 11.37
C ILE A 120 -1.44 -4.66 9.95
N GLU A 121 -2.07 -3.99 8.98
CA GLU A 121 -1.60 -3.95 7.59
C GLU A 121 -1.09 -2.55 7.28
N ILE A 122 0.06 -2.48 6.60
CA ILE A 122 0.71 -1.23 6.19
C ILE A 122 0.60 -1.14 4.67
N GLU A 123 -0.13 -0.15 4.18
CA GLU A 123 -0.51 -0.11 2.77
C GLU A 123 -0.38 1.30 2.19
N ARG A 124 -0.07 1.38 0.89
CA ARG A 124 -0.06 2.66 0.20
C ARG A 124 -1.48 3.19 0.07
N ALA A 125 -1.65 4.50 0.18
CA ALA A 125 -2.96 5.13 0.08
C ALA A 125 -3.67 4.90 -1.26
N ASP A 126 -2.95 4.54 -2.34
CA ASP A 126 -3.56 4.20 -3.63
C ASP A 126 -4.17 2.78 -3.67
N SER A 127 -3.68 1.86 -2.82
CA SER A 127 -4.13 0.46 -2.64
C SER A 127 -4.94 0.21 -1.36
N TRP A 128 -5.32 1.26 -0.62
CA TRP A 128 -5.98 1.18 0.70
C TRP A 128 -7.11 0.14 0.83
N SER A 129 -7.93 -0.05 -0.21
CA SER A 129 -9.08 -0.97 -0.16
C SER A 129 -8.65 -2.43 -0.04
N GLU A 130 -7.50 -2.77 -0.62
CA GLU A 130 -6.94 -4.12 -0.51
C GLU A 130 -6.33 -4.33 0.87
N GLY A 131 -5.55 -3.37 1.38
CA GLY A 131 -5.04 -3.41 2.75
C GLY A 131 -6.16 -3.49 3.80
N LEU A 132 -7.27 -2.76 3.63
CA LEU A 132 -8.47 -2.88 4.48
C LEU A 132 -9.02 -4.31 4.46
N ARG A 133 -9.18 -4.89 3.26
CA ARG A 133 -9.70 -6.24 3.08
C ARG A 133 -8.78 -7.27 3.74
N GLN A 134 -7.48 -7.09 3.63
CA GLN A 134 -6.46 -7.94 4.24
C GLN A 134 -6.50 -7.84 5.77
N ALA A 135 -6.49 -6.64 6.35
CA ALA A 135 -6.57 -6.42 7.79
C ALA A 135 -7.81 -7.09 8.42
N LEU A 136 -9.00 -6.90 7.81
CA LEU A 136 -10.24 -7.55 8.24
C LEU A 136 -10.17 -9.08 8.09
N TRP A 137 -9.56 -9.57 7.02
CA TRP A 137 -9.38 -11.00 6.82
C TRP A 137 -8.45 -11.60 7.87
N TYR A 138 -7.33 -10.96 8.21
CA TYR A 138 -6.42 -11.43 9.27
C TYR A 138 -7.12 -11.47 10.62
N GLN A 139 -7.89 -10.44 10.96
CA GLN A 139 -8.71 -10.43 12.17
C GLN A 139 -9.61 -11.68 12.24
N ALA A 140 -10.36 -11.94 11.16
CA ALA A 140 -11.24 -13.10 11.09
C ALA A 140 -10.45 -14.43 11.13
N ALA A 141 -9.28 -14.48 10.50
CA ALA A 141 -8.40 -15.65 10.48
C ALA A 141 -7.85 -15.98 11.88
N ILE A 142 -7.41 -14.97 12.63
CA ILE A 142 -6.92 -15.11 14.01
C ILE A 142 -8.07 -15.56 14.92
N PHE A 143 -9.26 -14.95 14.79
CA PHE A 143 -10.42 -15.38 15.57
C PHE A 143 -10.80 -16.83 15.26
N LYS A 144 -10.77 -17.24 13.99
CA LYS A 144 -11.09 -18.62 13.60
C LYS A 144 -10.08 -19.62 14.19
N ALA A 145 -8.80 -19.28 14.18
CA ALA A 145 -7.73 -20.19 14.60
C ALA A 145 -7.56 -20.26 16.13
N GLU A 146 -7.60 -19.11 16.80
CA GLU A 146 -7.25 -18.99 18.21
C GLU A 146 -8.43 -18.60 19.11
N ARG A 147 -9.61 -18.29 18.55
CA ARG A 147 -10.75 -17.71 19.26
C ARG A 147 -10.41 -16.40 19.99
N ARG A 148 -9.42 -15.68 19.48
CA ARG A 148 -8.97 -14.39 20.00
C ARG A 148 -9.51 -13.26 19.15
N HIS A 149 -10.01 -12.22 19.82
CA HIS A 149 -10.36 -10.98 19.16
C HIS A 149 -9.14 -10.07 19.14
N VAL A 150 -8.75 -9.65 17.94
CA VAL A 150 -7.77 -8.58 17.73
C VAL A 150 -8.44 -7.43 17.00
N LEU A 151 -7.96 -6.22 17.23
CA LEU A 151 -8.42 -5.01 16.55
C LEU A 151 -7.66 -4.86 15.22
N PRO A 152 -8.35 -4.68 14.09
CA PRO A 152 -7.70 -4.45 12.82
C PRO A 152 -7.26 -2.99 12.73
N VAL A 153 -6.04 -2.78 12.26
CA VAL A 153 -5.44 -1.46 12.04
C VAL A 153 -4.93 -1.39 10.62
N LEU A 154 -5.24 -0.30 9.92
CA LEU A 154 -4.66 0.03 8.62
C LEU A 154 -3.75 1.24 8.81
N ILE A 155 -2.46 1.09 8.51
CA ILE A 155 -1.52 2.20 8.46
C ILE A 155 -1.32 2.61 7.00
N LEU A 156 -1.74 3.82 6.65
CA LEU A 156 -1.56 4.37 5.31
C LEU A 156 -0.32 5.25 5.18
N PHE A 157 0.37 5.11 4.06
CA PHE A 157 1.50 5.97 3.68
C PHE A 157 1.43 6.40 2.20
N GLY A 158 2.26 7.38 1.83
CA GLY A 158 2.34 7.88 0.46
C GLY A 158 1.51 9.15 0.26
N ASN A 159 0.71 9.21 -0.81
CA ASN A 159 -0.02 10.43 -1.17
C ASN A 159 -1.48 10.11 -1.50
N THR A 160 -2.41 10.97 -1.08
CA THR A 160 -3.82 10.95 -1.50
C THR A 160 -4.41 12.36 -1.44
N SER A 161 -5.65 12.53 -1.91
CA SER A 161 -6.39 13.78 -1.69
C SER A 161 -7.17 13.75 -0.39
N SER A 162 -7.48 14.92 0.17
CA SER A 162 -8.28 15.06 1.39
C SER A 162 -9.66 14.41 1.22
N ASP A 163 -10.35 14.67 0.11
CA ASP A 163 -11.67 14.07 -0.19
C ASP A 163 -11.62 12.54 -0.19
N ARG A 164 -10.54 11.95 -0.72
CA ARG A 164 -10.37 10.51 -0.75
C ARG A 164 -10.03 9.98 0.64
N PHE A 165 -9.24 10.71 1.42
CA PHE A 165 -8.92 10.34 2.80
C PHE A 165 -10.17 10.29 3.69
N GLU A 166 -11.08 11.26 3.57
CA GLU A 166 -12.37 11.25 4.27
C GLU A 166 -13.21 10.02 3.93
N GLN A 167 -13.23 9.60 2.66
CA GLN A 167 -13.92 8.38 2.24
C GLN A 167 -13.29 7.12 2.86
N ILE A 168 -11.95 7.09 2.93
CA ILE A 168 -11.21 5.99 3.55
C ILE A 168 -11.55 5.93 5.04
N LEU A 169 -11.46 7.06 5.75
CA LEU A 169 -11.78 7.18 7.16
C LEU A 169 -13.20 6.69 7.46
N ALA A 170 -14.20 7.21 6.76
CA ALA A 170 -15.59 6.79 6.92
C ALA A 170 -15.80 5.28 6.66
N THR A 171 -15.05 4.71 5.71
CA THR A 171 -15.09 3.27 5.43
C THR A 171 -14.43 2.46 6.56
N CYS A 172 -13.31 2.94 7.11
CA CYS A 172 -12.65 2.30 8.24
C CYS A 172 -13.57 2.31 9.48
N ASP A 173 -14.19 3.43 9.78
CA ASP A 173 -15.13 3.60 10.90
C ASP A 173 -16.32 2.65 10.77
N HIS A 174 -16.92 2.58 9.57
CA HIS A 174 -18.03 1.66 9.30
C HIS A 174 -17.66 0.18 9.54
N ASN A 175 -16.40 -0.18 9.29
CA ASN A 175 -15.91 -1.55 9.46
C ASN A 175 -15.24 -1.79 10.83
N HIS A 176 -15.32 -0.84 11.76
CA HIS A 176 -14.66 -0.91 13.07
C HIS A 176 -13.14 -1.16 12.97
N MET A 177 -12.50 -0.55 11.97
CA MET A 177 -11.06 -0.61 11.76
C MET A 177 -10.42 0.70 12.20
N THR A 178 -9.30 0.61 12.92
CA THR A 178 -8.53 1.80 13.27
C THR A 178 -7.73 2.25 12.05
N LEU A 179 -7.97 3.47 11.58
CA LEU A 179 -7.12 4.11 10.58
C LEU A 179 -5.99 4.86 11.28
N CYS A 180 -4.77 4.66 10.80
CA CYS A 180 -3.58 5.36 11.24
C CYS A 180 -2.77 5.75 10.00
N THR A 181 -1.92 6.76 10.09
CA THR A 181 -1.07 7.19 8.98
C THR A 181 0.40 7.25 9.38
N HIS A 182 1.28 7.12 8.40
CA HIS A 182 2.71 7.35 8.57
C HIS A 182 3.29 7.87 7.25
N ARG A 183 3.88 9.06 7.24
CA ARG A 183 4.36 9.72 6.00
C ARG A 183 3.29 9.74 4.90
N LEU A 184 2.07 10.15 5.26
CA LEU A 184 0.96 10.32 4.33
C LEU A 184 0.80 11.81 4.01
N ASP A 185 0.89 12.20 2.75
CA ASP A 185 0.58 13.55 2.28
C ASP A 185 -0.86 13.62 1.75
N LEU A 186 -1.61 14.62 2.22
CA LEU A 186 -2.93 15.02 1.76
C LEU A 186 -2.80 16.33 0.99
N ASP A 187 -3.00 16.29 -0.32
CA ASP A 187 -2.91 17.48 -1.18
C ASP A 187 -1.60 18.28 -1.01
N GLY A 188 -0.49 17.58 -0.74
CA GLY A 188 0.84 18.14 -0.52
C GLY A 188 1.14 18.61 0.91
N THR A 189 0.27 18.29 1.86
CA THR A 189 0.48 18.55 3.29
C THR A 189 0.51 17.24 4.07
N LEU A 190 1.50 17.06 4.93
CA LEU A 190 1.62 15.86 5.76
C LEU A 190 0.41 15.73 6.72
N GLU A 191 -0.25 14.58 6.68
CA GLU A 191 -1.33 14.20 7.60
C GLU A 191 -0.77 14.02 9.01
N ALA A 192 -1.41 14.64 10.00
CA ALA A 192 -0.91 14.70 11.36
C ALA A 192 -1.90 14.22 12.42
N GLU A 193 -3.21 14.32 12.17
CA GLU A 193 -4.28 14.02 13.12
C GLU A 193 -4.39 12.52 13.39
N TYR A 194 -4.34 11.71 12.33
CA TYR A 194 -4.38 10.25 12.39
C TYR A 194 -2.97 9.62 12.35
N SER A 195 -1.93 10.43 12.50
CA SER A 195 -0.55 9.95 12.44
C SER A 195 -0.23 8.96 13.57
N LEU A 196 0.65 8.01 13.28
CA LEU A 196 1.16 7.04 14.27
C LEU A 196 1.74 7.77 15.50
N GLY A 197 2.36 8.93 15.29
CA GLY A 197 2.83 9.79 16.37
C GLY A 197 1.70 10.32 17.24
N ALA A 198 0.61 10.82 16.65
CA ALA A 198 -0.55 11.30 17.39
C ALA A 198 -1.21 10.15 18.18
N LEU A 199 -1.32 8.96 17.59
CA LEU A 199 -1.94 7.80 18.23
C LEU A 199 -1.12 7.28 19.42
N LEU A 200 0.21 7.27 19.32
CA LEU A 200 1.08 6.78 20.39
C LEU A 200 1.24 7.79 21.54
N ASN A 201 1.24 9.09 21.23
CA ASN A 201 1.46 10.12 22.25
C ASN A 201 0.15 10.60 22.87
N GLY A 202 -0.97 10.47 22.15
CA GLY A 202 -2.30 10.91 22.56
C GLY A 202 -2.38 12.41 22.86
N ALA A 203 -3.60 12.94 22.91
CA ALA A 203 -3.89 13.89 23.97
C ALA A 203 -4.09 13.04 25.22
N ALA A 204 -3.24 13.21 26.25
CA ALA A 204 -3.50 12.59 27.54
C ALA A 204 -4.97 12.87 27.89
N PHE A 205 -5.77 11.81 28.05
CA PHE A 205 -7.19 11.94 28.41
C PHE A 205 -7.31 13.01 29.50
N GLY A 206 -7.99 14.11 29.17
CA GLY A 206 -8.34 15.17 30.12
C GLY A 206 -9.34 14.66 31.15
#